data_AF-D8RVA7-F1
#
_entry.id   AF-D8RVA7-F1
#
_cell.length_a   1.000
_cell.length_b   1.000
_cell.length_c   1.000
_cell.angle_alpha   90.00
_cell.angle_beta   90.00
_cell.angle_gamma   90.00
#
_symmetry.space_group_name_H-M   'P 1'
#
loop_
_entity.id
_entity.type
_entity.pdbx_description
1 polymer ?
#
loop_
_entity_poly.entity_id
_entity_poly.type
_entity_poly.pdbx_seq_one_letter_code
_entity_poly.pdbx_strand_id
1 'polypeptide(L)'
;SIRLWPPGARTRSHVVNRMAENLKSLSTFYQPVEPQEAARVAALVEERAFEEGEREDQEVSGVSGSGRNNGSSAVRIYAKQASRMMLEVLKTGKLPEKEKEKAEEAQTAIDIDPQLFDISGGSRDVLDREKAEEVFQLLVDPDHGFTKVRLSNRAFTKEAAEFAGRLLSRCKERLVGADLSDIVAGRPEPEALDVMSIFSAALEGSDLRFLYLSNNALGEKGVRAFGSLLKSQKHLEDLRFENNGISSDAAKAIVELVSGSKLRTLHFHNNMSGDLGAERIASLVRQATALEDFKLSSSRVGTKGAVALAEALQACSSLKKLDLRDNIFGEEGGFALGKAFRTQPLLEELYLSDLGLQNAGVQAVLEALETTAPKLSVLDLGNNDISTSCAPHLVRFLEKKAALKKLSLAENELKDKGVILVSNALRQGHDDLEELDFTLNDVGSDGAIAAAKAVTTKPRFKLLILESNHISAKGLASVRSVLASGVGTSVLAPLEDNELGDEEDEAEEIDENDGPNEEVG
;
A
#
# COMPACT_ATOMS: atom_id res chain seq x y z
N SER A 1 19.07 -4.26 -10.24
CA SER A 1 18.78 -4.02 -11.68
C SER A 1 17.27 -3.86 -11.84
N ILE A 2 16.81 -2.68 -12.26
CA ILE A 2 15.38 -2.34 -12.31
C ILE A 2 14.62 -3.34 -13.18
N ARG A 3 13.69 -4.10 -12.58
CA ARG A 3 12.77 -4.98 -13.29
C ARG A 3 11.78 -4.13 -14.08
N LEU A 4 11.78 -4.28 -15.41
CA LEU A 4 10.98 -3.45 -16.31
C LEU A 4 9.60 -4.05 -16.62
N TRP A 5 9.36 -5.31 -16.23
CA TRP A 5 8.13 -6.06 -16.49
C TRP A 5 7.66 -6.85 -15.25
N PRO A 6 6.35 -6.90 -14.92
CA PRO A 6 5.24 -6.24 -15.61
C PRO A 6 5.09 -4.75 -15.25
N PRO A 7 4.59 -3.90 -16.16
CA PRO A 7 4.19 -2.53 -15.82
C PRO A 7 3.06 -2.53 -14.79
N GLY A 8 3.16 -1.65 -13.79
CA GLY A 8 2.12 -1.48 -12.78
C GLY A 8 0.79 -0.97 -13.37
N ALA A 9 -0.32 -1.22 -12.67
CA ALA A 9 -1.66 -0.87 -13.13
C ALA A 9 -1.79 0.60 -13.58
N ARG A 10 -1.16 1.54 -12.84
CA ARG A 10 -1.14 2.97 -13.19
C ARG A 10 -0.46 3.25 -14.53
N THR A 11 0.65 2.58 -14.81
CA THR A 11 1.39 2.71 -16.08
C THR A 11 0.55 2.16 -17.23
N ARG A 12 -0.09 1.01 -17.02
CA ARG A 12 -0.99 0.39 -18.00
C ARG A 12 -2.18 1.28 -18.32
N SER A 13 -2.87 1.81 -17.31
CA SER A 13 -3.96 2.79 -17.50
C SER A 13 -3.48 4.05 -18.25
N HIS A 14 -2.26 4.52 -18.00
CA HIS A 14 -1.70 5.64 -18.73
C HIS A 14 -1.46 5.31 -20.22
N VAL A 15 -1.01 4.10 -20.53
CA VAL A 15 -0.86 3.61 -21.91
C VAL A 15 -2.21 3.53 -22.63
N VAL A 16 -3.24 2.98 -21.96
CA VAL A 16 -4.62 2.96 -22.49
C VAL A 16 -5.13 4.36 -22.80
N ASN A 17 -4.98 5.30 -21.87
CA ASN A 17 -5.42 6.69 -22.07
C ASN A 17 -4.70 7.34 -23.26
N ARG A 18 -3.38 7.14 -23.39
CA ARG A 18 -2.61 7.66 -24.53
C ARG A 18 -3.03 7.03 -25.85
N MET A 19 -3.34 5.73 -25.85
CA MET A 19 -3.86 5.04 -27.04
C MET A 19 -5.23 5.58 -27.44
N ALA A 20 -6.14 5.77 -26.49
CA ALA A 20 -7.46 6.33 -26.74
C ALA A 20 -7.37 7.74 -27.33
N GLU A 21 -6.54 8.61 -26.76
CA GLU A 21 -6.29 9.96 -27.29
C GLU A 21 -5.62 9.95 -28.67
N ASN A 22 -4.71 9.01 -28.92
CA ASN A 22 -4.12 8.84 -30.24
C ASN A 22 -5.16 8.37 -31.28
N LEU A 23 -6.06 7.46 -30.93
CA LEU A 23 -7.14 7.02 -31.83
C LEU A 23 -8.09 8.18 -32.15
N LYS A 24 -8.44 9.00 -31.15
CA LYS A 24 -9.28 10.20 -31.33
C LYS A 24 -8.59 11.25 -32.21
N SER A 25 -7.34 11.59 -31.92
CA SER A 25 -6.61 12.65 -32.64
C SER A 25 -6.22 12.26 -34.06
N LEU A 26 -5.81 11.00 -34.28
CA LEU A 26 -5.39 10.49 -35.59
C LEU A 26 -6.56 10.07 -36.49
N SER A 27 -7.80 10.06 -35.97
CA SER A 27 -9.03 9.85 -36.75
C SER A 27 -9.22 10.86 -37.91
N THR A 28 -8.48 11.96 -37.87
CA THR A 28 -8.42 12.99 -38.93
C THR A 28 -7.59 12.56 -40.15
N PHE A 29 -6.67 11.62 -40.00
CA PHE A 29 -5.76 11.13 -41.06
C PHE A 29 -6.01 9.67 -41.46
N TYR A 30 -6.87 8.97 -40.71
CA TYR A 30 -7.11 7.53 -40.80
C TYR A 30 -8.62 7.23 -40.72
N GLN A 31 -9.03 5.96 -40.66
CA GLN A 31 -10.46 5.63 -40.52
C GLN A 31 -11.02 6.18 -39.19
N PRO A 32 -12.21 6.80 -39.17
CA PRO A 32 -12.78 7.36 -37.96
C PRO A 32 -13.12 6.25 -36.95
N VAL A 33 -12.73 6.46 -35.69
CA VAL A 33 -13.14 5.62 -34.55
C VAL A 33 -14.01 6.48 -33.65
N GLU A 34 -15.23 6.04 -33.36
CA GLU A 34 -16.15 6.76 -32.48
C GLU A 34 -15.53 6.99 -31.09
N PRO A 35 -15.71 8.15 -30.44
CA PRO A 35 -15.02 8.49 -29.20
C PRO A 35 -15.25 7.50 -28.05
N GLN A 36 -16.45 6.92 -27.96
CA GLN A 36 -16.81 5.89 -26.97
C GLN A 36 -16.15 4.54 -27.28
N GLU A 37 -15.92 4.27 -28.57
CA GLU A 37 -15.27 3.04 -29.05
C GLU A 37 -13.75 3.12 -28.95
N ALA A 38 -13.16 4.33 -29.06
CA ALA A 38 -11.71 4.54 -28.97
C ALA A 38 -11.14 4.12 -27.61
N ALA A 39 -11.84 4.41 -26.51
CA ALA A 39 -11.43 3.98 -25.17
C ALA A 39 -11.50 2.45 -25.01
N ARG A 40 -12.57 1.84 -25.53
CA ARG A 40 -12.79 0.39 -25.52
C ARG A 40 -11.71 -0.36 -26.30
N VAL A 41 -11.42 0.12 -27.50
CA VAL A 41 -10.39 -0.44 -28.37
C VAL A 41 -9.01 -0.29 -27.75
N ALA A 42 -8.69 0.87 -27.17
CA ALA A 42 -7.42 1.11 -26.50
C ALA A 42 -7.19 0.19 -25.30
N ALA A 43 -8.21 -0.05 -24.48
CA ALA A 43 -8.12 -0.96 -23.33
C ALA A 43 -7.85 -2.40 -23.76
N LEU A 44 -8.56 -2.88 -24.78
CA LEU A 44 -8.41 -4.23 -25.31
C LEU A 44 -7.03 -4.44 -25.99
N VAL A 45 -6.55 -3.44 -26.73
CA VAL A 45 -5.22 -3.48 -27.35
C VAL A 45 -4.11 -3.54 -26.28
N GLU A 46 -4.25 -2.78 -25.20
CA GLU A 46 -3.27 -2.80 -24.11
C GLU A 46 -3.26 -4.14 -23.37
N GLU A 47 -4.43 -4.69 -23.06
CA GLU A 47 -4.57 -5.97 -22.37
C GLU A 47 -3.96 -7.12 -23.19
N ARG A 48 -4.20 -7.17 -24.50
CA ARG A 48 -3.63 -8.20 -25.39
C ARG A 48 -2.13 -8.04 -25.56
N ALA A 49 -1.65 -6.81 -25.71
CA ALA A 49 -0.22 -6.56 -25.74
C ALA A 49 0.44 -7.01 -24.43
N PHE A 50 -0.25 -6.83 -23.30
CA PHE A 50 0.22 -7.26 -21.99
C PHE A 50 0.30 -8.78 -21.87
N GLU A 51 -0.75 -9.51 -22.26
CA GLU A 51 -0.73 -10.98 -22.27
C GLU A 51 0.40 -11.56 -23.14
N GLU A 52 0.69 -10.94 -24.29
CA GLU A 52 1.79 -11.37 -25.15
C GLU A 52 3.16 -11.09 -24.53
N GLY A 53 3.31 -9.92 -23.90
CA GLY A 53 4.52 -9.59 -23.15
C GLY A 53 4.73 -10.54 -21.97
N GLU A 54 3.64 -10.95 -21.30
CA GLU A 54 3.67 -11.91 -20.20
C GLU A 54 4.06 -13.32 -20.67
N ARG A 55 3.55 -13.77 -21.82
CA ARG A 55 3.94 -15.06 -22.40
C ARG A 55 5.40 -15.07 -22.84
N GLU A 56 5.88 -13.99 -23.46
CA GLU A 56 7.30 -13.83 -23.81
C GLU A 56 8.18 -13.84 -22.55
N ASP A 57 7.76 -13.14 -21.48
CA ASP A 57 8.52 -13.14 -20.22
C ASP A 57 8.63 -14.56 -19.66
N GLN A 58 7.54 -15.34 -19.71
CA GLN A 58 7.47 -16.75 -19.28
C GLN A 58 8.28 -17.70 -20.19
N GLU A 59 8.29 -17.51 -21.50
CA GLU A 59 9.05 -18.33 -22.45
C GLU A 59 10.57 -18.05 -22.39
N VAL A 60 10.96 -16.77 -22.32
CA VAL A 60 12.38 -16.38 -22.22
C VAL A 60 12.97 -16.79 -20.88
N SER A 61 12.19 -16.67 -19.79
CA SER A 61 12.60 -17.21 -18.49
C SER A 61 12.67 -18.74 -18.45
N GLY A 62 11.98 -19.44 -19.36
CA GLY A 62 12.05 -20.90 -19.52
C GLY A 62 13.22 -21.42 -20.37
N VAL A 63 13.81 -20.61 -21.25
CA VAL A 63 14.83 -21.06 -22.24
C VAL A 63 16.26 -20.57 -21.93
N SER A 64 16.44 -19.42 -21.27
CA SER A 64 17.79 -18.85 -21.05
C SER A 64 18.42 -19.28 -19.72
N GLY A 65 19.27 -20.31 -19.76
CA GLY A 65 20.01 -20.82 -18.59
C GLY A 65 21.16 -19.96 -18.05
N SER A 66 21.39 -18.72 -18.51
CA SER A 66 22.50 -17.90 -17.98
C SER A 66 22.45 -16.39 -18.29
N GLY A 67 21.29 -15.82 -18.62
CA GLY A 67 21.17 -14.38 -18.97
C GLY A 67 20.23 -13.63 -18.02
N ARG A 68 20.67 -12.48 -17.49
CA ARG A 68 19.84 -11.54 -16.71
C ARG A 68 18.65 -11.06 -17.55
N ASN A 69 17.49 -11.72 -17.46
CA ASN A 69 16.24 -11.22 -18.07
C ASN A 69 15.55 -10.23 -17.11
N ASN A 70 15.77 -8.94 -17.33
CA ASN A 70 15.11 -7.84 -16.60
C ASN A 70 13.70 -7.52 -17.13
N GLY A 71 13.12 -8.39 -17.94
CA GLY A 71 11.83 -8.18 -18.62
C GLY A 71 11.95 -7.29 -19.86
N SER A 72 13.16 -6.94 -20.33
CA SER A 72 13.32 -6.07 -21.50
C SER A 72 12.83 -6.68 -22.80
N SER A 73 12.86 -8.01 -22.96
CA SER A 73 12.23 -8.68 -24.12
C SER A 73 10.72 -8.54 -24.07
N ALA A 74 10.12 -8.83 -22.90
CA ALA A 74 8.68 -8.69 -22.65
C ALA A 74 8.18 -7.26 -22.91
N VAL A 75 8.91 -6.24 -22.43
CA VAL A 75 8.59 -4.82 -22.71
C VAL A 75 8.66 -4.51 -24.21
N ARG A 76 9.64 -5.05 -24.94
CA ARG A 76 9.74 -4.86 -26.39
C ARG A 76 8.61 -5.54 -27.12
N ILE A 77 8.21 -6.75 -26.72
CA ILE A 77 7.09 -7.47 -27.29
C ILE A 77 5.78 -6.73 -27.00
N TYR A 78 5.54 -6.32 -25.75
CA TYR A 78 4.42 -5.48 -25.36
C TYR A 78 4.30 -4.22 -26.22
N ALA A 79 5.36 -3.41 -26.28
CA ALA A 79 5.35 -2.17 -27.06
C ALA A 79 5.13 -2.42 -28.57
N LYS A 80 5.74 -3.49 -29.11
CA LYS A 80 5.61 -3.88 -30.51
C LYS A 80 4.19 -4.34 -30.85
N GLN A 81 3.57 -5.16 -30.01
CA GLN A 81 2.21 -5.65 -30.24
C GLN A 81 1.19 -4.53 -30.10
N ALA A 82 1.30 -3.71 -29.06
CA ALA A 82 0.40 -2.59 -28.87
C ALA A 82 0.46 -1.61 -30.07
N SER A 83 1.67 -1.31 -30.56
CA SER A 83 1.85 -0.45 -31.74
C SER A 83 1.30 -1.08 -33.02
N ARG A 84 1.47 -2.41 -33.20
CA ARG A 84 0.95 -3.12 -34.37
C ARG A 84 -0.58 -3.11 -34.40
N MET A 85 -1.22 -3.45 -33.29
CA MET A 85 -2.68 -3.50 -33.19
C MET A 85 -3.29 -2.10 -33.31
N MET A 86 -2.68 -1.09 -32.71
CA MET A 86 -3.06 0.32 -32.89
C MET A 86 -3.01 0.74 -34.37
N LEU A 87 -1.97 0.38 -35.12
CA LEU A 87 -1.86 0.68 -36.55
C LEU A 87 -2.92 -0.06 -37.39
N GLU A 88 -3.29 -1.28 -37.00
CA GLU A 88 -4.33 -2.05 -37.67
C GLU A 88 -5.72 -1.44 -37.45
N VAL A 89 -6.02 -1.04 -36.22
CA VAL A 89 -7.24 -0.29 -35.86
C VAL A 89 -7.32 1.02 -36.65
N LEU A 90 -6.25 1.80 -36.71
CA LEU A 90 -6.22 3.06 -37.48
C LEU A 90 -6.45 2.82 -38.98
N LYS A 91 -5.91 1.72 -39.55
CA LYS A 91 -6.09 1.42 -40.98
C LYS A 91 -7.48 0.92 -41.34
N THR A 92 -8.13 0.17 -40.43
CA THR A 92 -9.35 -0.58 -40.75
C THR A 92 -10.62 0.00 -40.09
N GLY A 93 -10.46 0.85 -39.07
CA GLY A 93 -11.56 1.40 -38.27
C GLY A 93 -12.31 0.36 -37.44
N LYS A 94 -11.80 -0.89 -37.36
CA LYS A 94 -12.47 -2.01 -36.67
C LYS A 94 -11.45 -2.84 -35.90
N LEU A 95 -11.93 -3.51 -34.86
CA LEU A 95 -11.20 -4.60 -34.20
C LEU A 95 -11.08 -5.81 -35.14
N PRO A 96 -9.94 -6.54 -35.15
CA PRO A 96 -9.80 -7.78 -35.92
C PRO A 96 -10.92 -8.77 -35.58
N GLU A 97 -11.53 -9.41 -36.58
CA GLU A 97 -12.71 -10.27 -36.41
C GLU A 97 -12.51 -11.43 -35.40
N LYS A 98 -11.27 -11.93 -35.24
CA LYS A 98 -10.90 -12.95 -34.24
C LYS A 98 -10.96 -12.48 -32.79
N GLU A 99 -11.09 -11.18 -32.55
CA GLU A 99 -11.01 -10.56 -31.22
C GLU A 99 -12.35 -10.01 -30.72
N LYS A 100 -13.39 -9.97 -31.58
CA LYS A 100 -14.75 -9.60 -31.17
C LYS A 100 -15.36 -10.58 -30.16
N GLU A 101 -15.08 -11.88 -30.31
CA GLU A 101 -15.63 -12.94 -29.46
C GLU A 101 -15.06 -12.92 -28.03
N LYS A 102 -13.83 -12.44 -27.83
CA LYS A 102 -13.22 -12.32 -26.49
C LYS A 102 -13.49 -10.96 -25.81
N ALA A 103 -13.90 -9.95 -26.57
CA ALA A 103 -14.26 -8.64 -26.02
C ALA A 103 -15.55 -8.69 -25.18
N GLU A 104 -16.44 -9.66 -25.45
CA GLU A 104 -17.65 -9.90 -24.66
C GLU A 104 -17.36 -10.61 -23.33
N GLU A 105 -16.25 -11.35 -23.22
CA GLU A 105 -15.83 -12.05 -21.99
C GLU A 105 -14.98 -11.17 -21.04
N ALA A 106 -14.23 -10.18 -21.57
CA ALA A 106 -13.42 -9.24 -20.76
C ALA A 106 -14.26 -8.14 -20.07
N GLN A 107 -15.56 -8.06 -20.38
CA GLN A 107 -16.49 -7.02 -19.93
C GLN A 107 -16.72 -7.01 -18.40
N THR A 108 -16.24 -8.00 -17.65
CA THR A 108 -16.46 -8.12 -16.19
C THR A 108 -15.36 -7.53 -15.30
N ALA A 109 -14.30 -6.91 -15.84
CA ALA A 109 -13.13 -6.50 -15.03
C ALA A 109 -12.80 -4.98 -15.02
N ILE A 110 -13.57 -4.12 -15.68
CA ILE A 110 -13.47 -2.66 -15.52
C ILE A 110 -14.79 -2.16 -14.94
N ASP A 111 -14.82 -2.05 -13.61
CA ASP A 111 -15.97 -1.59 -12.84
C ASP A 111 -16.11 -0.07 -13.05
N ILE A 112 -16.68 0.35 -14.17
CA ILE A 112 -17.11 1.74 -14.36
C ILE A 112 -18.35 1.91 -13.46
N ASP A 113 -18.16 2.41 -12.23
CA ASP A 113 -19.26 2.74 -11.33
C ASP A 113 -20.17 3.76 -12.03
N PRO A 114 -21.36 3.37 -12.51
CA PRO A 114 -22.21 4.26 -13.31
C PRO A 114 -22.77 5.42 -12.48
N GLN A 115 -22.62 5.36 -11.15
CA GLN A 115 -23.02 6.42 -10.23
C GLN A 115 -21.87 7.35 -9.82
N LEU A 116 -20.66 7.12 -10.34
CA LEU A 116 -19.49 7.94 -10.08
C LEU A 116 -19.27 8.96 -11.20
N PHE A 117 -19.34 10.24 -10.85
CA PHE A 117 -18.82 11.31 -11.69
C PHE A 117 -17.30 11.43 -11.45
N ASP A 118 -16.49 10.91 -12.37
CA ASP A 118 -15.03 10.84 -12.25
C ASP A 118 -14.33 11.74 -13.27
N ILE A 119 -13.58 12.73 -12.79
CA ILE A 119 -12.70 13.55 -13.62
C ILE A 119 -11.21 13.35 -13.31
N SER A 120 -10.84 12.38 -12.47
CA SER A 120 -9.47 12.18 -11.99
C SER A 120 -8.48 11.62 -13.03
N GLY A 121 -9.01 11.03 -14.11
CA GLY A 121 -8.23 10.49 -15.21
C GLY A 121 -7.49 11.55 -16.03
N GLY A 122 -6.34 11.21 -16.61
CA GLY A 122 -5.55 12.13 -17.47
C GLY A 122 -4.35 12.77 -16.77
N SER A 123 -3.76 13.79 -17.40
CA SER A 123 -2.63 14.56 -16.85
C SER A 123 -3.07 15.45 -15.69
N ARG A 124 -2.15 15.66 -14.73
CA ARG A 124 -2.31 16.52 -13.54
C ARG A 124 -2.24 18.00 -13.91
N ASP A 125 -3.01 18.40 -14.91
CA ASP A 125 -3.04 19.76 -15.41
C ASP A 125 -3.94 20.65 -14.56
N VAL A 126 -3.70 21.96 -14.63
CA VAL A 126 -4.60 22.95 -14.05
C VAL A 126 -5.95 22.86 -14.75
N LEU A 127 -7.01 22.73 -13.94
CA LEU A 127 -8.39 22.83 -14.36
C LEU A 127 -8.82 24.28 -14.22
N ASP A 128 -8.81 24.99 -15.34
CA ASP A 128 -9.37 26.32 -15.48
C ASP A 128 -10.88 26.28 -15.70
N ARG A 129 -11.48 27.47 -15.82
CA ARG A 129 -12.92 27.63 -16.00
C ARG A 129 -13.44 26.97 -17.27
N GLU A 130 -12.75 27.11 -18.40
CA GLU A 130 -13.22 26.59 -19.69
C GLU A 130 -13.29 25.06 -19.65
N LYS A 131 -12.25 24.41 -19.13
CA LYS A 131 -12.25 22.95 -18.94
C LYS A 131 -13.30 22.50 -17.93
N ALA A 132 -13.51 23.26 -16.85
CA ALA A 132 -14.56 22.96 -15.89
C ALA A 132 -15.97 23.05 -16.53
N GLU A 133 -16.19 24.02 -17.42
CA GLU A 133 -17.42 24.18 -18.19
C GLU A 133 -17.68 23.03 -19.15
N GLU A 134 -16.64 22.39 -19.69
CA GLU A 134 -16.79 21.20 -20.55
C GLU A 134 -17.16 19.95 -19.75
N VAL A 135 -16.47 19.70 -18.63
CA VAL A 135 -16.58 18.40 -17.91
C VAL A 135 -17.75 18.35 -16.93
N PHE A 136 -18.10 19.46 -16.27
CA PHE A 136 -19.12 19.43 -15.21
C PHE A 136 -20.58 19.51 -15.71
N GLN A 137 -20.84 19.73 -17.00
CA GLN A 137 -22.22 19.75 -17.50
C GLN A 137 -22.93 18.41 -17.27
N LEU A 138 -22.19 17.31 -17.39
CA LEU A 138 -22.70 15.96 -17.18
C LEU A 138 -23.21 15.75 -15.76
N LEU A 139 -22.65 16.45 -14.76
CA LEU A 139 -23.03 16.29 -13.35
C LEU A 139 -24.50 16.65 -13.08
N VAL A 140 -25.04 17.59 -13.86
CA VAL A 140 -26.41 18.11 -13.71
C VAL A 140 -27.36 17.63 -14.81
N ASP A 141 -26.90 16.70 -15.65
CA ASP A 141 -27.72 16.05 -16.66
C ASP A 141 -28.85 15.25 -15.97
N PRO A 142 -30.13 15.51 -16.27
CA PRO A 142 -31.26 14.78 -15.69
C PRO A 142 -31.21 13.26 -15.93
N ASP A 143 -30.56 12.83 -17.02
CA ASP A 143 -30.44 11.42 -17.38
C ASP A 143 -29.36 10.70 -16.57
N HIS A 144 -28.53 11.44 -15.81
CA HIS A 144 -27.44 10.90 -15.00
C HIS A 144 -27.67 11.11 -13.49
N GLY A 145 -27.77 10.00 -12.77
CA GLY A 145 -28.05 9.95 -11.33
C GLY A 145 -26.79 9.78 -10.47
N PHE A 146 -25.76 10.60 -10.67
CA PHE A 146 -24.51 10.47 -9.90
C PHE A 146 -24.73 10.63 -8.40
N THR A 147 -24.25 9.65 -7.63
CA THR A 147 -24.28 9.64 -6.16
C THR A 147 -22.90 9.87 -5.57
N LYS A 148 -21.84 9.84 -6.39
CA LYS A 148 -20.46 10.03 -5.97
C LYS A 148 -19.75 10.97 -6.92
N VAL A 149 -18.82 11.77 -6.39
CA VAL A 149 -17.93 12.61 -7.20
C VAL A 149 -16.47 12.31 -6.89
N ARG A 150 -15.65 12.19 -7.92
CA ARG A 150 -14.19 12.09 -7.81
C ARG A 150 -13.54 13.21 -8.61
N LEU A 151 -13.06 14.21 -7.89
CA LEU A 151 -12.41 15.40 -8.44
C LEU A 151 -10.89 15.35 -8.27
N SER A 152 -10.36 14.21 -7.82
CA SER A 152 -8.97 14.12 -7.42
C SER A 152 -7.98 14.27 -8.57
N ASN A 153 -6.72 14.61 -8.25
CA ASN A 153 -5.65 14.77 -9.23
C ASN A 153 -5.91 15.90 -10.26
N ARG A 154 -6.64 16.96 -9.85
CA ARG A 154 -6.96 18.15 -10.67
C ARG A 154 -6.71 19.42 -9.89
N ALA A 155 -5.75 20.25 -10.32
CA ALA A 155 -5.50 21.52 -9.66
C ALA A 155 -6.50 22.59 -10.14
N PHE A 156 -7.54 22.86 -9.35
CA PHE A 156 -8.57 23.86 -9.70
C PHE A 156 -8.03 25.29 -9.56
N THR A 157 -8.35 26.14 -10.53
CA THR A 157 -8.35 27.60 -10.28
C THR A 157 -9.58 27.98 -9.47
N LYS A 158 -9.56 29.18 -8.88
CA LYS A 158 -10.73 29.72 -8.18
C LYS A 158 -11.99 29.74 -9.07
N GLU A 159 -11.88 30.21 -10.31
CA GLU A 159 -13.02 30.35 -11.23
C GLU A 159 -13.60 28.99 -11.63
N ALA A 160 -12.73 27.98 -11.80
CA ALA A 160 -13.13 26.61 -12.04
C ALA A 160 -13.89 26.02 -10.84
N ALA A 161 -13.38 26.25 -9.63
CA ALA A 161 -14.04 25.82 -8.40
C ALA A 161 -15.39 26.51 -8.20
N GLU A 162 -15.50 27.82 -8.50
CA GLU A 162 -16.78 28.54 -8.45
C GLU A 162 -17.80 27.96 -9.43
N PHE A 163 -17.36 27.61 -10.64
CA PHE A 163 -18.23 26.97 -11.63
C PHE A 163 -18.69 25.58 -11.17
N ALA A 164 -17.74 24.71 -10.82
CA ALA A 164 -18.00 23.36 -10.34
C ALA A 164 -18.86 23.35 -9.07
N GLY A 165 -18.55 24.22 -8.11
CA GLY A 165 -19.25 24.34 -6.83
C GLY A 165 -20.74 24.70 -7.01
N ARG A 166 -21.06 25.60 -7.96
CA ARG A 166 -22.47 25.89 -8.28
C ARG A 166 -23.21 24.63 -8.76
N LEU A 167 -22.59 23.81 -9.60
CA LEU A 167 -23.23 22.59 -10.12
C LEU A 167 -23.33 21.50 -9.04
N LEU A 168 -22.28 21.30 -8.23
CA LEU A 168 -22.30 20.39 -7.09
C LEU A 168 -23.42 20.75 -6.10
N SER A 169 -23.62 22.04 -5.82
CA SER A 169 -24.68 22.47 -4.89
C SER A 169 -26.10 22.08 -5.32
N ARG A 170 -26.32 21.86 -6.64
CA ARG A 170 -27.61 21.43 -7.20
C ARG A 170 -27.87 19.93 -7.02
N CYS A 171 -26.83 19.13 -6.84
CA CYS A 171 -26.93 17.69 -6.65
C CYS A 171 -26.43 17.21 -5.28
N LYS A 172 -26.05 18.11 -4.36
CA LYS A 172 -25.46 17.73 -3.08
C LYS A 172 -26.33 16.78 -2.23
N GLU A 173 -27.65 16.90 -2.31
CA GLU A 173 -28.60 16.07 -1.55
C GLU A 173 -28.61 14.58 -1.96
N ARG A 174 -28.18 14.25 -3.19
CA ARG A 174 -28.06 12.86 -3.65
C ARG A 174 -26.66 12.29 -3.45
N LEU A 175 -25.67 13.13 -3.12
CA LEU A 175 -24.30 12.68 -3.00
C LEU A 175 -24.11 11.92 -1.68
N VAL A 176 -23.56 10.72 -1.80
CA VAL A 176 -23.16 9.85 -0.70
C VAL A 176 -21.64 9.80 -0.55
N GLY A 177 -20.88 10.39 -1.48
CA GLY A 177 -19.47 10.64 -1.20
C GLY A 177 -18.74 11.51 -2.21
N ALA A 178 -17.64 12.08 -1.73
CA ALA A 178 -16.85 13.04 -2.45
C ALA A 178 -15.35 12.77 -2.24
N ASP A 179 -14.63 12.58 -3.33
CA ASP A 179 -13.18 12.61 -3.36
C ASP A 179 -12.71 13.97 -3.87
N LEU A 180 -12.21 14.77 -2.92
CA LEU A 180 -11.62 16.09 -3.13
C LEU A 180 -10.11 16.06 -2.86
N SER A 181 -9.45 14.91 -3.06
CA SER A 181 -8.01 14.80 -2.85
C SER A 181 -7.21 15.51 -3.94
N ASP A 182 -6.10 16.16 -3.59
CA ASP A 182 -5.19 16.78 -4.57
C ASP A 182 -5.86 17.79 -5.53
N ILE A 183 -6.77 18.63 -5.00
CA ILE A 183 -7.54 19.60 -5.80
C ILE A 183 -6.87 20.98 -5.93
N VAL A 184 -5.79 21.22 -5.19
CA VAL A 184 -5.10 22.53 -5.12
C VAL A 184 -3.59 22.45 -5.37
N ALA A 185 -3.13 21.36 -6.01
CA ALA A 185 -1.71 21.15 -6.27
C ALA A 185 -1.07 22.36 -6.98
N GLY A 186 0.02 22.88 -6.40
CA GLY A 186 0.76 24.01 -6.98
C GLY A 186 0.02 25.35 -6.95
N ARG A 187 -1.15 25.46 -6.30
CA ARG A 187 -1.84 26.75 -6.12
C ARG A 187 -1.22 27.57 -4.98
N PRO A 188 -1.16 28.90 -5.09
CA PRO A 188 -0.82 29.77 -3.96
C PRO A 188 -1.79 29.57 -2.78
N GLU A 189 -1.29 29.65 -1.55
CA GLU A 189 -2.10 29.41 -0.33
C GLU A 189 -3.45 30.16 -0.31
N PRO A 190 -3.53 31.47 -0.61
CA PRO A 190 -4.82 32.18 -0.59
C PRO A 190 -5.85 31.61 -1.57
N GLU A 191 -5.41 31.25 -2.78
CA GLU A 191 -6.29 30.69 -3.79
C GLU A 191 -6.68 29.24 -3.45
N ALA A 192 -5.74 28.45 -2.91
CA ALA A 192 -6.02 27.11 -2.44
C ALA A 192 -7.11 27.13 -1.34
N LEU A 193 -7.03 28.06 -0.39
CA LEU A 193 -8.04 28.24 0.66
C LEU A 193 -9.39 28.68 0.10
N ASP A 194 -9.41 29.55 -0.91
CA ASP A 194 -10.63 29.93 -1.62
C ASP A 194 -11.29 28.70 -2.27
N VAL A 195 -10.52 27.92 -3.03
CA VAL A 195 -11.00 26.68 -3.69
C VAL A 195 -11.58 25.69 -2.66
N MET A 196 -10.86 25.44 -1.56
CA MET A 196 -11.34 24.56 -0.48
C MET A 196 -12.66 25.07 0.12
N SER A 197 -12.73 26.39 0.39
CA SER A 197 -13.93 27.01 0.97
C SER A 197 -15.13 26.94 0.02
N ILE A 198 -14.90 27.10 -1.28
CA ILE A 198 -15.93 26.96 -2.31
C ILE A 198 -16.51 25.54 -2.33
N PHE A 199 -15.67 24.51 -2.37
CA PHE A 199 -16.14 23.13 -2.34
C PHE A 199 -16.79 22.76 -1.01
N SER A 200 -16.25 23.28 0.09
CA SER A 200 -16.82 23.14 1.43
C SER A 200 -18.26 23.66 1.49
N ALA A 201 -18.50 24.88 1.01
CA ALA A 201 -19.83 25.48 0.95
C ALA A 201 -20.76 24.78 -0.05
N ALA A 202 -20.23 24.35 -1.20
CA ALA A 202 -21.01 23.65 -2.22
C ALA A 202 -21.58 22.32 -1.72
N LEU A 203 -20.83 21.61 -0.87
CA LEU A 203 -21.20 20.31 -0.34
C LEU A 203 -21.73 20.36 1.12
N GLU A 204 -21.79 21.55 1.73
CA GLU A 204 -22.35 21.71 3.08
C GLU A 204 -23.79 21.18 3.14
N GLY A 205 -24.06 20.34 4.15
CA GLY A 205 -25.36 19.72 4.37
C GLY A 205 -25.63 18.45 3.57
N SER A 206 -24.68 18.00 2.74
CA SER A 206 -24.74 16.66 2.13
C SER A 206 -24.70 15.58 3.21
N ASP A 207 -25.25 14.39 2.93
CA ASP A 207 -25.20 13.23 3.83
C ASP A 207 -24.15 12.22 3.35
N LEU A 208 -22.87 12.64 3.36
CA LEU A 208 -21.79 11.82 2.83
C LEU A 208 -21.47 10.64 3.77
N ARG A 209 -21.25 9.48 3.14
CA ARG A 209 -20.69 8.27 3.75
C ARG A 209 -19.17 8.24 3.64
N PHE A 210 -18.61 8.81 2.57
CA PHE A 210 -17.15 8.93 2.42
C PHE A 210 -16.73 10.32 1.95
N LEU A 211 -15.64 10.82 2.52
CA LEU A 211 -15.05 12.12 2.20
C LEU A 211 -13.53 12.03 2.21
N TYR A 212 -12.91 12.24 1.04
CA TYR A 212 -11.46 12.20 0.90
C TYR A 212 -10.91 13.60 0.68
N LEU A 213 -10.01 14.02 1.58
CA LEU A 213 -9.38 15.34 1.58
C LEU A 213 -7.84 15.23 1.50
N SER A 214 -7.30 14.04 1.22
CA SER A 214 -5.86 13.77 1.15
C SER A 214 -5.11 14.64 0.12
N ASN A 215 -3.80 14.83 0.29
CA ASN A 215 -2.91 15.49 -0.68
C ASN A 215 -3.24 16.97 -1.00
N ASN A 216 -3.85 17.70 -0.09
CA ASN A 216 -4.20 19.11 -0.26
C ASN A 216 -3.33 20.08 0.56
N ALA A 217 -2.31 19.56 1.26
CA ALA A 217 -1.44 20.35 2.14
C ALA A 217 -2.23 21.26 3.09
N LEU A 218 -3.30 20.72 3.69
CA LEU A 218 -4.31 21.50 4.42
C LEU A 218 -3.72 22.36 5.55
N GLY A 219 -2.82 21.80 6.36
CA GLY A 219 -2.49 22.40 7.66
C GLY A 219 -3.75 22.73 8.47
N GLU A 220 -3.66 23.67 9.41
CA GLU A 220 -4.84 24.07 10.19
C GLU A 220 -5.83 24.88 9.34
N LYS A 221 -5.33 25.83 8.55
CA LYS A 221 -6.17 26.75 7.76
C LYS A 221 -7.02 26.00 6.73
N GLY A 222 -6.46 25.02 6.03
CA GLY A 222 -7.17 24.21 5.05
C GLY A 222 -8.22 23.29 5.69
N VAL A 223 -7.93 22.71 6.86
CA VAL A 223 -8.96 21.97 7.64
C VAL A 223 -10.13 22.89 7.97
N ARG A 224 -9.85 24.12 8.43
CA ARG A 224 -10.90 25.11 8.74
C ARG A 224 -11.63 25.62 7.50
N ALA A 225 -10.98 25.68 6.34
CA ALA A 225 -11.65 26.00 5.07
C ALA A 225 -12.72 24.93 4.72
N PHE A 226 -12.47 23.66 5.04
CA PHE A 226 -13.47 22.58 4.96
C PHE A 226 -14.46 22.52 6.13
N GLY A 227 -14.47 23.51 7.02
CA GLY A 227 -15.16 23.43 8.30
C GLY A 227 -16.68 23.26 8.20
N SER A 228 -17.35 23.96 7.28
CA SER A 228 -18.81 23.82 7.12
C SER A 228 -19.20 22.46 6.55
N LEU A 229 -18.46 21.96 5.57
CA LEU A 229 -18.62 20.60 5.06
C LEU A 229 -18.44 19.57 6.17
N LEU A 230 -17.29 19.55 6.84
CA LEU A 230 -16.97 18.58 7.90
C LEU A 230 -18.01 18.58 9.03
N LYS A 231 -18.37 19.78 9.53
CA LYS A 231 -19.30 19.94 10.64
C LYS A 231 -20.73 19.50 10.31
N SER A 232 -21.13 19.56 9.04
CA SER A 232 -22.47 19.18 8.61
C SER A 232 -22.67 17.66 8.49
N GLN A 233 -21.60 16.87 8.46
CA GLN A 233 -21.68 15.42 8.23
C GLN A 233 -22.14 14.67 9.49
N LYS A 234 -23.18 13.85 9.35
CA LYS A 234 -23.76 13.05 10.45
C LYS A 234 -23.54 11.54 10.31
N HIS A 235 -23.29 11.06 9.10
CA HIS A 235 -23.18 9.64 8.78
C HIS A 235 -21.86 9.27 8.09
N LEU A 236 -20.81 10.07 8.31
CA LEU A 236 -19.53 9.81 7.70
C LEU A 236 -18.93 8.50 8.24
N GLU A 237 -18.57 7.60 7.32
CA GLU A 237 -18.03 6.26 7.60
C GLU A 237 -16.57 6.13 7.16
N ASP A 238 -16.15 6.79 6.08
CA ASP A 238 -14.76 6.78 5.59
C ASP A 238 -14.23 8.20 5.41
N LEU A 239 -13.22 8.55 6.20
CA LEU A 239 -12.62 9.89 6.21
C LEU A 239 -11.11 9.79 6.05
N ARG A 240 -10.57 10.52 5.07
CA ARG A 240 -9.14 10.47 4.73
C ARG A 240 -8.50 11.84 4.68
N PHE A 241 -7.40 11.99 5.42
CA PHE A 241 -6.58 13.19 5.58
C PHE A 241 -5.09 12.91 5.30
N GLU A 242 -4.79 11.96 4.43
CA GLU A 242 -3.40 11.54 4.18
C GLU A 242 -2.60 12.65 3.50
N ASN A 243 -1.32 12.80 3.87
CA ASN A 243 -0.39 13.73 3.25
C ASN A 243 -0.92 15.19 3.19
N ASN A 244 -1.33 15.71 4.35
CA ASN A 244 -1.92 17.05 4.47
C ASN A 244 -1.14 17.99 5.39
N GLY A 245 0.02 17.57 5.90
CA GLY A 245 0.79 18.37 6.85
C GLY A 245 -0.01 18.66 8.13
N ILE A 246 -0.82 17.70 8.60
CA ILE A 246 -1.65 17.89 9.79
C ILE A 246 -0.77 17.98 11.04
N SER A 247 -0.60 19.20 11.57
CA SER A 247 0.01 19.52 12.86
C SER A 247 -0.93 19.23 14.03
N SER A 248 -0.48 19.46 15.27
CA SER A 248 -1.33 19.36 16.46
C SER A 248 -2.54 20.29 16.44
N ASP A 249 -2.39 21.51 15.91
CA ASP A 249 -3.50 22.48 15.81
C ASP A 249 -4.50 22.09 14.74
N ALA A 250 -4.01 21.56 13.61
CA ALA A 250 -4.85 21.00 12.57
C ALA A 250 -5.61 19.76 13.08
N ALA A 251 -4.95 18.86 13.83
CA ALA A 251 -5.60 17.71 14.46
C ALA A 251 -6.69 18.15 15.46
N LYS A 252 -6.43 19.20 16.25
CA LYS A 252 -7.45 19.81 17.11
C LYS A 252 -8.64 20.33 16.31
N ALA A 253 -8.40 21.04 15.21
CA ALA A 253 -9.47 21.53 14.32
C ALA A 253 -10.30 20.37 13.74
N ILE A 254 -9.67 19.25 13.35
CA ILE A 254 -10.40 18.06 12.88
C ILE A 254 -11.32 17.52 13.97
N VAL A 255 -10.85 17.37 15.20
CA VAL A 255 -11.67 16.89 16.33
C VAL A 255 -12.82 17.85 16.67
N GLU A 256 -12.63 19.16 16.49
CA GLU A 256 -13.69 20.16 16.67
C GLU A 256 -14.79 20.06 15.60
N LEU A 257 -14.44 19.61 14.39
CA LEU A 257 -15.29 19.67 13.20
C LEU A 257 -15.91 18.32 12.82
N VAL A 258 -15.34 17.20 13.29
CA VAL A 258 -15.74 15.84 12.88
C VAL A 258 -16.33 15.07 14.05
N SER A 259 -17.49 14.43 13.84
CA SER A 259 -18.00 13.40 14.75
C SER A 259 -17.41 12.03 14.39
N GLY A 260 -16.80 11.35 15.36
CA GLY A 260 -16.22 10.02 15.15
C GLY A 260 -17.21 8.86 15.21
N SER A 261 -18.45 9.10 15.65
CA SER A 261 -19.37 8.04 16.11
C SER A 261 -19.80 7.00 15.05
N LYS A 262 -19.63 7.31 13.77
CA LYS A 262 -19.98 6.43 12.64
C LYS A 262 -18.77 6.01 11.81
N LEU A 263 -17.56 6.49 12.14
CA LEU A 263 -16.36 6.19 11.38
C LEU A 263 -16.03 4.70 11.45
N ARG A 264 -15.82 4.13 10.26
CA ARG A 264 -15.37 2.76 9.99
C ARG A 264 -13.98 2.77 9.38
N THR A 265 -13.63 3.81 8.65
CA THR A 265 -12.29 4.05 8.09
C THR A 265 -11.80 5.43 8.47
N LEU A 266 -10.58 5.52 8.98
CA LEU A 266 -9.89 6.77 9.25
C LEU A 266 -8.45 6.66 8.77
N HIS A 267 -8.12 7.33 7.67
CA HIS A 267 -6.75 7.35 7.14
C HIS A 267 -6.11 8.72 7.36
N PHE A 268 -4.95 8.69 8.01
CA PHE A 268 -4.24 9.86 8.51
C PHE A 268 -2.72 9.78 8.27
N HIS A 269 -2.30 8.90 7.36
CA HIS A 269 -0.90 8.64 7.03
C HIS A 269 -0.15 9.89 6.53
N ASN A 270 1.16 9.91 6.77
CA ASN A 270 2.10 10.93 6.28
C ASN A 270 1.70 12.35 6.71
N ASN A 271 1.62 12.55 8.01
CA ASN A 271 1.30 13.84 8.63
C ASN A 271 2.36 14.22 9.66
N MET A 272 2.23 15.38 10.29
CA MET A 272 3.23 15.89 11.24
C MET A 272 2.59 16.19 12.59
N SER A 273 1.76 15.25 13.05
CA SER A 273 0.86 15.47 14.18
C SER A 273 1.60 15.47 15.51
N GLY A 274 2.67 14.66 15.64
CA GLY A 274 3.39 14.51 16.90
C GLY A 274 2.52 13.92 18.00
N ASP A 275 3.06 13.86 19.22
CA ASP A 275 2.32 13.37 20.39
C ASP A 275 1.02 14.14 20.64
N LEU A 276 1.09 15.47 20.65
CA LEU A 276 -0.09 16.31 20.92
C LEU A 276 -1.18 16.11 19.87
N GLY A 277 -0.82 15.99 18.59
CA GLY A 277 -1.80 15.70 17.54
C GLY A 277 -2.39 14.30 17.68
N ALA A 278 -1.56 13.29 18.00
CA ALA A 278 -2.02 11.92 18.25
C ALA A 278 -2.99 11.83 19.45
N GLU A 279 -2.73 12.56 20.54
CA GLU A 279 -3.66 12.67 21.67
C GLU A 279 -5.01 13.27 21.26
N ARG A 280 -5.03 14.25 20.35
CA ARG A 280 -6.29 14.77 19.78
C ARG A 280 -6.98 13.72 18.94
N ILE A 281 -6.28 13.09 18.00
CA ILE A 281 -6.86 12.06 17.14
C ILE A 281 -7.36 10.86 17.95
N ALA A 282 -6.70 10.49 19.05
CA ALA A 282 -7.16 9.47 19.99
C ALA A 282 -8.57 9.77 20.53
N SER A 283 -8.92 11.04 20.77
CA SER A 283 -10.28 11.40 21.19
C SER A 283 -11.35 11.15 20.12
N LEU A 284 -10.99 11.25 18.84
CA LEU A 284 -11.85 10.91 17.72
C LEU A 284 -11.96 9.38 17.57
N VAL A 285 -10.84 8.67 17.64
CA VAL A 285 -10.77 7.20 17.58
C VAL A 285 -11.61 6.57 18.71
N ARG A 286 -11.54 7.11 19.93
CA ARG A 286 -12.33 6.63 21.07
C ARG A 286 -13.85 6.70 20.83
N GLN A 287 -14.31 7.62 20.00
CA GLN A 287 -15.72 7.74 19.62
C GLN A 287 -16.10 6.79 18.47
N ALA A 288 -15.13 6.41 17.63
CA ALA A 288 -15.29 5.52 16.50
C ALA A 288 -15.31 4.05 16.94
N THR A 289 -16.30 3.64 17.72
CA THR A 289 -16.38 2.27 18.28
C THR A 289 -16.54 1.18 17.20
N ALA A 290 -17.02 1.57 16.01
CA ALA A 290 -17.17 0.72 14.82
C ALA A 290 -15.99 0.84 13.82
N LEU A 291 -14.86 1.43 14.23
CA LEU A 291 -13.67 1.60 13.40
C LEU A 291 -13.12 0.22 12.99
N GLU A 292 -12.93 0.03 11.68
CA GLU A 292 -12.44 -1.20 11.05
C GLU A 292 -11.06 -1.03 10.41
N ASP A 293 -10.76 0.14 9.86
CA ASP A 293 -9.49 0.43 9.18
C ASP A 293 -8.94 1.77 9.68
N PHE A 294 -7.82 1.72 10.39
CA PHE A 294 -7.14 2.89 10.92
C PHE A 294 -5.69 2.96 10.45
N LYS A 295 -5.32 4.09 9.85
CA LYS A 295 -3.94 4.35 9.40
C LYS A 295 -3.45 5.67 9.95
N LEU A 296 -2.31 5.63 10.63
CA LEU A 296 -1.62 6.80 11.18
C LEU A 296 -0.09 6.63 11.07
N SER A 297 0.37 5.97 10.02
CA SER A 297 1.79 5.81 9.75
C SER A 297 2.48 7.12 9.36
N SER A 298 3.79 7.21 9.55
CA SER A 298 4.60 8.39 9.20
C SER A 298 4.04 9.69 9.78
N SER A 299 3.69 9.69 11.07
CA SER A 299 3.00 10.80 11.74
C SER A 299 3.81 11.48 12.84
N ARG A 300 5.07 11.05 13.02
CA ARG A 300 6.03 11.51 14.04
C ARG A 300 5.49 11.35 15.47
N VAL A 301 4.66 10.34 15.69
CA VAL A 301 4.07 10.07 17.01
C VAL A 301 5.12 9.44 17.91
N GLY A 302 5.32 10.03 19.08
CA GLY A 302 6.20 9.50 20.11
C GLY A 302 5.43 8.61 21.09
N THR A 303 6.10 8.25 22.19
CA THR A 303 5.55 7.38 23.22
C THR A 303 4.27 7.90 23.87
N LYS A 304 4.14 9.21 24.14
CA LYS A 304 2.94 9.74 24.80
C LYS A 304 1.71 9.64 23.91
N GLY A 305 1.86 10.01 22.63
CA GLY A 305 0.80 9.87 21.63
C GLY A 305 0.45 8.40 21.40
N ALA A 306 1.45 7.51 21.37
CA ALA A 306 1.26 6.07 21.26
C ALA A 306 0.37 5.49 22.37
N VAL A 307 0.67 5.84 23.63
CA VAL A 307 -0.12 5.40 24.79
C VAL A 307 -1.56 5.92 24.67
N ALA A 308 -1.75 7.20 24.33
CA ALA A 308 -3.09 7.78 24.17
C ALA A 308 -3.89 7.09 23.05
N LEU A 309 -3.26 6.78 21.92
CA LEU A 309 -3.88 6.06 20.80
C LEU A 309 -4.25 4.63 21.22
N ALA A 310 -3.36 3.90 21.87
CA ALA A 310 -3.63 2.54 22.33
C ALA A 310 -4.78 2.49 23.36
N GLU A 311 -4.86 3.47 24.26
CA GLU A 311 -6.00 3.62 25.18
C GLU A 311 -7.32 3.96 24.48
N ALA A 312 -7.27 4.69 23.36
CA ALA A 312 -8.44 4.96 22.54
C ALA A 312 -8.89 3.72 21.77
N LEU A 313 -7.95 2.95 21.21
CA LEU A 313 -8.23 1.72 20.46
C LEU A 313 -8.95 0.65 21.30
N GLN A 314 -8.79 0.66 22.63
CA GLN A 314 -9.55 -0.22 23.53
C GLN A 314 -11.08 -0.01 23.44
N ALA A 315 -11.54 1.16 23.00
CA ALA A 315 -12.96 1.44 22.77
C ALA A 315 -13.46 0.91 21.40
N CYS A 316 -12.56 0.59 20.48
CA CYS A 316 -12.86 -0.02 19.20
C CYS A 316 -12.88 -1.53 19.36
N SER A 317 -13.90 -2.21 18.81
CA SER A 317 -14.00 -3.68 18.86
C SER A 317 -14.14 -4.32 17.48
N SER A 318 -14.19 -3.49 16.43
CA SER A 318 -14.41 -3.92 15.05
C SER A 318 -13.16 -3.78 14.18
N LEU A 319 -11.99 -3.49 14.77
CA LEU A 319 -10.77 -3.19 14.02
C LEU A 319 -10.32 -4.44 13.26
N LYS A 320 -10.16 -4.30 11.94
CA LYS A 320 -9.66 -5.31 11.01
C LYS A 320 -8.28 -4.97 10.50
N LYS A 321 -7.99 -3.68 10.28
CA LYS A 321 -6.72 -3.20 9.75
C LYS A 321 -6.18 -2.07 10.61
N LEU A 322 -4.90 -2.17 10.97
CA LEU A 322 -4.19 -1.14 11.70
C LEU A 322 -2.81 -0.92 11.10
N ASP A 323 -2.53 0.31 10.67
CA ASP A 323 -1.22 0.72 10.18
C ASP A 323 -0.68 1.90 11.01
N LEU A 324 0.35 1.63 11.79
CA LEU A 324 1.02 2.60 12.66
C LEU A 324 2.49 2.81 12.30
N ARG A 325 2.96 2.25 11.19
CA ARG A 325 4.38 2.22 10.81
C ARG A 325 5.05 3.59 10.81
N ASP A 326 6.38 3.61 10.95
CA ASP A 326 7.18 4.86 10.86
C ASP A 326 6.70 5.90 11.88
N ASN A 327 6.76 5.51 13.15
CA ASN A 327 6.54 6.36 14.32
C ASN A 327 7.51 5.91 15.44
N ILE A 328 7.54 6.62 16.56
CA ILE A 328 8.53 6.38 17.63
C ILE A 328 7.77 6.00 18.90
N PHE A 329 7.06 4.87 18.86
CA PHE A 329 6.20 4.44 19.96
C PHE A 329 7.03 4.07 21.18
N GLY A 330 8.19 3.43 20.97
CA GLY A 330 9.02 2.94 22.05
C GLY A 330 8.42 1.72 22.76
N GLU A 331 9.18 1.17 23.70
CA GLU A 331 8.80 0.01 24.50
C GLU A 331 7.47 0.21 25.26
N GLU A 332 7.28 1.38 25.88
CA GLU A 332 6.03 1.74 26.57
C GLU A 332 4.81 1.76 25.64
N GLY A 333 4.99 2.23 24.40
CA GLY A 333 3.96 2.16 23.36
C GLY A 333 3.58 0.71 23.04
N GLY A 334 4.56 -0.20 23.00
CA GLY A 334 4.33 -1.64 22.85
C GLY A 334 3.50 -2.27 23.96
N PHE A 335 3.77 -1.92 25.22
CA PHE A 335 2.94 -2.36 26.35
C PHE A 335 1.50 -1.85 26.25
N ALA A 336 1.32 -0.59 25.82
CA ALA A 336 -0.01 -0.02 25.64
C ALA A 336 -0.76 -0.70 24.49
N LEU A 337 -0.10 -0.95 23.35
CA LEU A 337 -0.66 -1.71 22.23
C LEU A 337 -1.04 -3.14 22.63
N GLY A 338 -0.19 -3.83 23.40
CA GLY A 338 -0.50 -5.15 23.94
C GLY A 338 -1.78 -5.17 24.80
N LYS A 339 -2.07 -4.11 25.55
CA LYS A 339 -3.37 -3.96 26.25
C LYS A 339 -4.51 -3.76 25.26
N ALA A 340 -4.32 -2.92 24.24
CA ALA A 340 -5.33 -2.63 23.23
C ALA A 340 -5.73 -3.86 22.40
N PHE A 341 -4.77 -4.70 22.01
CA PHE A 341 -5.04 -5.87 21.16
C PHE A 341 -5.79 -7.00 21.87
N ARG A 342 -5.92 -6.96 23.20
CA ARG A 342 -6.79 -7.87 23.94
C ARG A 342 -8.28 -7.65 23.65
N THR A 343 -8.65 -6.51 23.08
CA THR A 343 -10.04 -6.18 22.72
C THR A 343 -10.30 -6.18 21.21
N GLN A 344 -9.39 -6.74 20.39
CA GLN A 344 -9.49 -6.74 18.91
C GLN A 344 -9.68 -8.16 18.34
N PRO A 345 -10.88 -8.77 18.48
CA PRO A 345 -11.11 -10.13 17.99
C PRO A 345 -11.19 -10.22 16.45
N LEU A 346 -11.43 -9.10 15.76
CA LEU A 346 -11.60 -9.05 14.30
C LEU A 346 -10.35 -8.60 13.54
N LEU A 347 -9.21 -8.42 14.21
CA LEU A 347 -8.00 -7.93 13.58
C LEU A 347 -7.46 -8.95 12.56
N GLU A 348 -7.22 -8.48 11.33
CA GLU A 348 -6.82 -9.27 10.16
C GLU A 348 -5.47 -8.81 9.58
N GLU A 349 -5.14 -7.52 9.67
CA GLU A 349 -3.89 -6.94 9.19
C GLU A 349 -3.31 -5.95 10.21
N LEU A 350 -2.05 -6.17 10.58
CA LEU A 350 -1.35 -5.38 11.57
C LEU A 350 0.04 -4.98 11.09
N TYR A 351 0.23 -3.67 10.90
CA TYR A 351 1.49 -3.09 10.44
C TYR A 351 2.10 -2.20 11.51
N LEU A 352 3.20 -2.67 12.10
CA LEU A 352 3.88 -2.08 13.25
C LEU A 352 5.38 -1.90 13.01
N SER A 353 5.83 -1.90 11.75
CA SER A 353 7.23 -1.69 11.43
C SER A 353 7.73 -0.29 11.81
N ASP A 354 9.00 -0.15 12.15
CA ASP A 354 9.63 1.13 12.50
C ASP A 354 8.85 1.86 13.61
N LEU A 355 8.75 1.20 14.76
CA LEU A 355 8.09 1.71 15.97
C LEU A 355 9.00 1.78 17.19
N GLY A 356 10.20 1.21 17.12
CA GLY A 356 11.14 1.11 18.24
C GLY A 356 10.57 0.35 19.45
N LEU A 357 9.74 -0.66 19.21
CA LEU A 357 9.05 -1.38 20.29
C LEU A 357 9.99 -2.20 21.19
N GLN A 358 11.15 -2.59 20.68
CA GLN A 358 12.13 -3.45 21.35
C GLN A 358 11.53 -4.80 21.77
N ASN A 359 12.36 -5.66 22.34
CA ASN A 359 11.96 -7.02 22.73
C ASN A 359 10.73 -7.06 23.65
N ALA A 360 10.66 -6.24 24.69
CA ALA A 360 9.58 -6.33 25.68
C ALA A 360 8.25 -5.75 25.15
N GLY A 361 8.31 -4.67 24.37
CA GLY A 361 7.13 -4.11 23.72
C GLY A 361 6.55 -5.08 22.69
N VAL A 362 7.39 -5.70 21.87
CA VAL A 362 6.96 -6.76 20.92
C VAL A 362 6.42 -7.98 21.66
N GLN A 363 7.09 -8.42 22.73
CA GLN A 363 6.58 -9.52 23.57
C GLN A 363 5.15 -9.24 24.06
N ALA A 364 4.87 -8.04 24.57
CA ALA A 364 3.54 -7.67 25.05
C ALA A 364 2.48 -7.71 23.94
N VAL A 365 2.83 -7.26 22.73
CA VAL A 365 1.97 -7.35 21.54
C VAL A 365 1.70 -8.82 21.18
N LEU A 366 2.75 -9.64 21.08
CA LEU A 366 2.63 -11.06 20.71
C LEU A 366 1.80 -11.85 21.73
N GLU A 367 2.03 -11.67 23.03
CA GLU A 367 1.29 -12.34 24.10
C GLU A 367 -0.20 -11.98 24.09
N ALA A 368 -0.55 -10.74 23.75
CA ALA A 368 -1.94 -10.35 23.58
C ALA A 368 -2.57 -11.08 22.39
N LEU A 369 -1.87 -11.05 21.25
CA LEU A 369 -2.33 -11.67 20.02
C LEU A 369 -2.39 -13.20 20.13
N GLU A 370 -1.62 -13.88 20.98
CA GLU A 370 -1.73 -15.34 21.21
C GLU A 370 -3.19 -15.77 21.46
N THR A 371 -3.97 -14.95 22.18
CA THR A 371 -5.35 -15.24 22.60
C THR A 371 -6.43 -14.46 21.86
N THR A 372 -6.05 -13.52 20.98
CA THR A 372 -6.99 -12.71 20.18
C THR A 372 -6.69 -12.81 18.68
N ALA A 373 -7.44 -12.07 17.85
CA ALA A 373 -7.22 -11.96 16.41
C ALA A 373 -6.95 -13.31 15.68
N PRO A 374 -7.84 -14.32 15.79
CA PRO A 374 -7.59 -15.64 15.19
C PRO A 374 -7.51 -15.61 13.65
N LYS A 375 -8.01 -14.55 13.03
CA LYS A 375 -7.97 -14.32 11.57
C LYS A 375 -6.81 -13.44 11.11
N LEU A 376 -5.86 -13.11 12.00
CA LEU A 376 -4.71 -12.30 11.63
C LEU A 376 -3.94 -12.97 10.49
N SER A 377 -3.91 -12.27 9.36
CA SER A 377 -3.38 -12.73 8.08
C SER A 377 -2.11 -11.99 7.69
N VAL A 378 -1.91 -10.77 8.19
CA VAL A 378 -0.69 -9.99 7.97
C VAL A 378 -0.17 -9.48 9.31
N LEU A 379 1.11 -9.76 9.58
CA LEU A 379 1.86 -9.14 10.66
C LEU A 379 3.19 -8.61 10.12
N ASP A 380 3.40 -7.31 10.29
CA ASP A 380 4.65 -6.65 9.97
C ASP A 380 5.23 -6.01 11.24
N LEU A 381 6.39 -6.51 11.66
CA LEU A 381 7.14 -6.09 12.83
C LEU A 381 8.56 -5.63 12.45
N GLY A 382 8.78 -5.22 11.19
CA GLY A 382 10.12 -4.83 10.75
C GLY A 382 10.70 -3.64 11.53
N ASN A 383 12.01 -3.49 11.63
CA ASN A 383 12.66 -2.35 12.29
C ASN A 383 12.11 -2.03 13.70
N ASN A 384 12.17 -3.00 14.62
CA ASN A 384 11.66 -2.86 15.99
C ASN A 384 12.69 -3.25 17.06
N ASP A 385 13.97 -3.32 16.71
CA ASP A 385 15.05 -3.76 17.60
C ASP A 385 14.77 -5.15 18.23
N ILE A 386 14.19 -6.07 17.44
CA ILE A 386 13.87 -7.43 17.88
C ILE A 386 15.15 -8.26 17.80
N SER A 387 15.65 -8.73 18.93
CA SER A 387 16.82 -9.61 18.95
C SER A 387 16.44 -11.08 19.11
N THR A 388 17.43 -11.97 19.03
CA THR A 388 17.26 -13.42 19.24
C THR A 388 16.49 -13.78 20.53
N SER A 389 16.51 -12.95 21.58
CA SER A 389 15.76 -13.23 22.82
C SER A 389 14.24 -13.18 22.66
N CYS A 390 13.71 -12.50 21.64
CA CYS A 390 12.27 -12.45 21.39
C CYS A 390 11.77 -13.69 20.61
N ALA A 391 12.66 -14.47 19.97
CA ALA A 391 12.28 -15.60 19.14
C ALA A 391 11.34 -16.62 19.81
N PRO A 392 11.50 -16.99 21.10
CA PRO A 392 10.53 -17.87 21.78
C PRO A 392 9.10 -17.33 21.82
N HIS A 393 8.93 -16.01 21.91
CA HIS A 393 7.60 -15.37 21.89
C HIS A 393 6.98 -15.38 20.50
N LEU A 394 7.80 -15.14 19.46
CA LEU A 394 7.37 -15.30 18.07
C LEU A 394 6.90 -16.74 17.79
N VAL A 395 7.64 -17.75 18.26
CA VAL A 395 7.26 -19.17 18.13
C VAL A 395 5.89 -19.44 18.76
N ARG A 396 5.68 -19.00 20.02
CA ARG A 396 4.40 -19.18 20.72
C ARG A 396 3.23 -18.48 20.01
N PHE A 397 3.47 -17.28 19.49
CA PHE A 397 2.49 -16.56 18.68
C PHE A 397 2.13 -17.34 17.41
N LEU A 398 3.13 -17.83 16.68
CA LEU A 398 2.94 -18.55 15.42
C LEU A 398 2.14 -19.85 15.59
N GLU A 399 2.35 -20.58 16.68
CA GLU A 399 1.54 -21.77 17.02
C GLU A 399 0.04 -21.48 17.13
N LYS A 400 -0.35 -20.22 17.39
CA LYS A 400 -1.75 -19.80 17.53
C LYS A 400 -2.31 -19.07 16.30
N LYS A 401 -1.51 -18.85 15.26
CA LYS A 401 -1.86 -18.00 14.11
C LYS A 401 -1.66 -18.71 12.79
N ALA A 402 -2.40 -19.80 12.61
CA ALA A 402 -2.36 -20.62 11.40
C ALA A 402 -2.89 -19.91 10.13
N ALA A 403 -3.69 -18.85 10.26
CA ALA A 403 -4.26 -18.08 9.15
C ALA A 403 -3.28 -17.05 8.55
N LEU A 404 -2.04 -16.99 9.02
CA LEU A 404 -1.06 -16.00 8.61
C LEU A 404 -0.65 -16.23 7.14
N LYS A 405 -0.79 -15.17 6.34
CA LYS A 405 -0.40 -15.10 4.93
C LYS A 405 0.92 -14.36 4.74
N LYS A 406 1.18 -13.36 5.58
CA LYS A 406 2.40 -12.55 5.49
C LYS A 406 3.00 -12.33 6.88
N LEU A 407 4.29 -12.60 6.99
CA LEU A 407 5.09 -12.26 8.15
C LEU A 407 6.31 -11.47 7.69
N SER A 408 6.42 -10.23 8.14
CA SER A 408 7.64 -9.43 8.01
C SER A 408 8.30 -9.26 9.37
N LEU A 409 9.57 -9.65 9.42
CA LEU A 409 10.49 -9.43 10.54
C LEU A 409 11.74 -8.68 10.05
N ALA A 410 11.64 -7.98 8.91
CA ALA A 410 12.74 -7.26 8.28
C ALA A 410 13.44 -6.27 9.23
N GLU A 411 14.71 -5.96 9.00
CA GLU A 411 15.47 -4.93 9.73
C GLU A 411 15.44 -5.15 11.25
N ASN A 412 15.78 -6.35 11.70
CA ASN A 412 15.86 -6.70 13.12
C ASN A 412 17.18 -7.42 13.41
N GLU A 413 17.40 -7.93 14.62
CA GLU A 413 18.64 -8.62 15.01
C GLU A 413 18.36 -10.07 15.44
N LEU A 414 17.52 -10.77 14.69
CA LEU A 414 17.17 -12.16 15.01
C LEU A 414 18.38 -13.08 14.91
N LYS A 415 19.29 -12.81 13.96
CA LYS A 415 20.45 -13.65 13.62
C LYS A 415 20.03 -15.06 13.22
N ASP A 416 20.98 -15.91 12.89
CA ASP A 416 20.70 -17.32 12.55
C ASP A 416 19.86 -18.02 13.61
N LYS A 417 20.22 -17.88 14.88
CA LYS A 417 19.51 -18.55 15.98
C LYS A 417 18.03 -18.17 16.06
N GLY A 418 17.69 -16.89 15.89
CA GLY A 418 16.30 -16.42 15.94
C GLY A 418 15.52 -16.87 14.70
N VAL A 419 16.11 -16.69 13.51
CA VAL A 419 15.48 -17.11 12.25
C VAL A 419 15.26 -18.62 12.19
N ILE A 420 16.20 -19.43 12.68
CA ILE A 420 16.03 -20.90 12.76
C ILE A 420 14.83 -21.26 13.63
N LEU A 421 14.66 -20.63 14.80
CA LEU A 421 13.53 -20.92 15.70
C LEU A 421 12.20 -20.57 15.06
N VAL A 422 12.08 -19.37 14.48
CA VAL A 422 10.87 -18.91 13.78
C VAL A 422 10.57 -19.81 12.58
N SER A 423 11.59 -20.12 11.77
CA SER A 423 11.48 -20.99 10.59
C SER A 423 11.01 -22.40 10.95
N ASN A 424 11.52 -22.95 12.05
CA ASN A 424 11.08 -24.27 12.54
C ASN A 424 9.61 -24.26 12.97
N ALA A 425 9.15 -23.18 13.62
CA ALA A 425 7.74 -23.04 13.99
C ALA A 425 6.80 -22.92 12.79
N LEU A 426 7.29 -22.32 11.68
CA LEU A 426 6.56 -22.23 10.43
C LEU A 426 6.61 -23.51 9.59
N ARG A 427 7.44 -24.50 9.94
CA ARG A 427 7.70 -25.67 9.08
C ARG A 427 6.49 -26.59 8.92
N GLN A 428 5.65 -26.68 9.95
CA GLN A 428 4.42 -27.47 9.95
C GLN A 428 3.21 -26.55 10.09
N GLY A 429 2.19 -26.72 9.24
CA GLY A 429 1.02 -25.84 9.22
C GLY A 429 1.24 -24.57 8.39
N HIS A 430 0.46 -23.52 8.65
CA HIS A 430 0.47 -22.22 7.93
C HIS A 430 0.47 -22.40 6.40
N ASP A 431 -0.45 -23.22 5.88
CA ASP A 431 -0.56 -23.54 4.45
C ASP A 431 -0.97 -22.32 3.60
N ASP A 432 -1.54 -21.31 4.24
CA ASP A 432 -1.90 -20.03 3.64
C ASP A 432 -0.75 -19.02 3.61
N LEU A 433 0.44 -19.34 4.14
CA LEU A 433 1.59 -18.44 4.12
C LEU A 433 2.05 -18.18 2.67
N GLU A 434 2.03 -16.91 2.28
CA GLU A 434 2.39 -16.43 0.94
C GLU A 434 3.73 -15.69 0.95
N GLU A 435 4.06 -14.99 2.04
CA GLU A 435 5.21 -14.08 2.11
C GLU A 435 5.92 -14.20 3.46
N LEU A 436 7.26 -14.31 3.42
CA LEU A 436 8.12 -14.33 4.59
C LEU A 436 9.33 -13.44 4.33
N ASP A 437 9.51 -12.44 5.20
CA ASP A 437 10.58 -11.44 5.07
C ASP A 437 11.49 -11.44 6.29
N PHE A 438 12.78 -11.72 6.05
CA PHE A 438 13.88 -11.61 7.01
C PHE A 438 15.00 -10.70 6.47
N THR A 439 14.67 -9.72 5.64
CA THR A 439 15.62 -8.71 5.16
C THR A 439 16.38 -8.11 6.33
N LEU A 440 17.70 -7.89 6.20
CA LEU A 440 18.53 -7.21 7.21
C LEU A 440 18.29 -7.76 8.63
N ASN A 441 18.66 -9.03 8.86
CA ASN A 441 18.52 -9.71 10.15
C ASN A 441 19.82 -10.31 10.70
N ASP A 442 20.96 -9.91 10.14
CA ASP A 442 22.28 -10.53 10.38
C ASP A 442 22.25 -12.06 10.20
N VAL A 443 21.58 -12.52 9.14
CA VAL A 443 21.38 -13.95 8.85
C VAL A 443 22.55 -14.47 8.02
N GLY A 444 23.14 -15.56 8.49
CA GLY A 444 24.13 -16.35 7.77
C GLY A 444 23.49 -17.48 6.95
N SER A 445 24.34 -18.36 6.44
CA SER A 445 23.91 -19.50 5.60
C SER A 445 22.93 -20.43 6.31
N ASP A 446 23.11 -20.70 7.60
CA ASP A 446 22.28 -21.65 8.35
C ASP A 446 20.86 -21.13 8.57
N GLY A 447 20.70 -19.86 8.95
CA GLY A 447 19.39 -19.23 9.09
C GLY A 447 18.67 -19.12 7.76
N ALA A 448 19.37 -18.75 6.69
CA ALA A 448 18.80 -18.67 5.35
C ALA A 448 18.31 -20.05 4.84
N ILE A 449 19.09 -21.11 5.06
CA ILE A 449 18.70 -22.48 4.74
C ILE A 449 17.47 -22.91 5.55
N ALA A 450 17.39 -22.54 6.84
CA ALA A 450 16.23 -22.83 7.67
C ALA A 450 14.97 -22.10 7.16
N ALA A 451 15.07 -20.83 6.79
CA ALA A 451 13.98 -20.05 6.21
C ALA A 451 13.48 -20.69 4.90
N ALA A 452 14.40 -21.11 4.02
CA ALA A 452 14.06 -21.84 2.81
C ALA A 452 13.32 -23.16 3.11
N LYS A 453 13.81 -23.93 4.10
CA LYS A 453 13.17 -25.19 4.52
C LYS A 453 11.75 -24.98 5.07
N ALA A 454 11.49 -23.87 5.75
CA ALA A 454 10.18 -23.56 6.33
C ALA A 454 9.07 -23.42 5.29
N VAL A 455 9.42 -22.99 4.08
CA VAL A 455 8.45 -22.65 3.03
C VAL A 455 8.27 -23.76 1.98
N THR A 456 9.19 -24.75 1.94
CA THR A 456 9.18 -25.84 0.92
C THR A 456 7.88 -26.64 0.82
N THR A 457 7.10 -26.72 1.90
CA THR A 457 5.86 -27.50 1.97
C THR A 457 4.59 -26.66 1.81
N LYS A 458 4.72 -25.35 1.57
CA LYS A 458 3.60 -24.41 1.61
C LYS A 458 2.98 -24.21 0.23
N PRO A 459 1.73 -24.64 0.00
CA PRO A 459 1.15 -24.69 -1.34
C PRO A 459 0.85 -23.31 -1.94
N ARG A 460 0.70 -22.27 -1.09
CA ARG A 460 0.40 -20.91 -1.52
C ARG A 460 1.59 -19.95 -1.46
N PHE A 461 2.79 -20.45 -1.18
CA PHE A 461 3.95 -19.59 -0.95
C PHE A 461 4.44 -18.92 -2.24
N LYS A 462 4.72 -17.62 -2.15
CA LYS A 462 5.04 -16.76 -3.30
C LYS A 462 6.36 -16.04 -3.16
N LEU A 463 6.74 -15.63 -1.96
CA LEU A 463 7.83 -14.69 -1.78
C LEU A 463 8.60 -14.91 -0.47
N LEU A 464 9.86 -15.32 -0.60
CA LEU A 464 10.87 -15.35 0.47
C LEU A 464 11.86 -14.21 0.23
N ILE A 465 12.00 -13.31 1.19
CA ILE A 465 12.89 -12.16 1.13
C ILE A 465 14.00 -12.34 2.17
N LEU A 466 15.25 -12.34 1.71
CA LEU A 466 16.47 -12.54 2.51
C LEU A 466 17.53 -11.48 2.15
N GLU A 467 17.10 -10.33 1.66
CA GLU A 467 17.98 -9.25 1.20
C GLU A 467 18.77 -8.63 2.36
N SER A 468 19.91 -8.01 2.06
CA SER A 468 20.81 -7.36 3.01
C SER A 468 21.21 -8.23 4.21
N ASN A 469 21.55 -9.50 3.96
CA ASN A 469 22.04 -10.47 4.96
C ASN A 469 23.43 -11.02 4.60
N HIS A 470 24.07 -11.68 5.56
CA HIS A 470 25.44 -12.23 5.46
C HIS A 470 25.46 -13.66 4.90
N ILE A 471 24.80 -13.89 3.76
CA ILE A 471 24.64 -15.23 3.18
C ILE A 471 25.78 -15.52 2.19
N SER A 472 26.66 -16.47 2.52
CA SER A 472 27.76 -16.87 1.62
C SER A 472 27.25 -17.46 0.30
N ALA A 473 28.08 -17.42 -0.76
CA ALA A 473 27.70 -17.95 -2.07
C ALA A 473 27.25 -19.42 -2.02
N LYS A 474 27.91 -20.23 -1.17
CA LYS A 474 27.56 -21.64 -0.91
C LYS A 474 26.25 -21.76 -0.13
N GLY A 475 26.01 -20.89 0.84
CA GLY A 475 24.73 -20.78 1.54
C GLY A 475 23.58 -20.50 0.57
N LEU A 476 23.77 -19.53 -0.33
CA LEU A 476 22.78 -19.17 -1.34
C LEU A 476 22.52 -20.31 -2.33
N ALA A 477 23.56 -21.02 -2.77
CA ALA A 477 23.39 -22.22 -3.60
C ALA A 477 22.56 -23.29 -2.86
N SER A 478 22.78 -23.46 -1.57
CA SER A 478 22.02 -24.37 -0.72
C SER A 478 20.56 -23.94 -0.55
N VAL A 479 20.30 -22.65 -0.33
CA VAL A 479 18.94 -22.06 -0.32
C VAL A 479 18.20 -22.36 -1.62
N ARG A 480 18.83 -22.08 -2.77
CA ARG A 480 18.24 -22.36 -4.09
C ARG A 480 17.97 -23.85 -4.28
N SER A 481 18.89 -24.72 -3.86
CA SER A 481 18.71 -26.17 -3.92
C SER A 481 17.53 -26.64 -3.05
N VAL A 482 17.37 -26.09 -1.84
CA VAL A 482 16.25 -26.40 -0.95
C VAL A 482 14.93 -25.97 -1.59
N LEU A 483 14.84 -24.73 -2.08
CA LEU A 483 13.62 -24.22 -2.72
C LEU A 483 13.25 -25.01 -3.99
N ALA A 484 14.24 -25.37 -4.81
CA ALA A 484 14.05 -26.18 -6.01
C ALA A 484 13.40 -27.55 -5.72
N SER A 485 13.63 -28.11 -4.53
CA SER A 485 13.01 -29.39 -4.11
C SER A 485 11.55 -29.28 -3.67
N GLY A 486 11.02 -28.07 -3.51
CA GLY A 486 9.65 -27.81 -3.05
C GLY A 486 8.93 -26.79 -3.93
N VAL A 487 8.90 -25.54 -3.49
CA VAL A 487 8.12 -24.43 -4.08
C VAL A 487 8.75 -23.78 -5.33
N GLY A 488 9.93 -24.23 -5.74
CA GLY A 488 10.68 -23.66 -6.87
C GLY A 488 11.50 -22.42 -6.48
N THR A 489 12.52 -22.10 -7.26
CA THR A 489 13.44 -20.98 -6.95
C THR A 489 12.88 -19.60 -7.28
N SER A 490 11.78 -19.51 -8.02
CA SER A 490 11.14 -18.24 -8.42
C SER A 490 10.53 -17.48 -7.24
N VAL A 491 10.31 -18.16 -6.10
CA VAL A 491 9.78 -17.52 -4.89
C VAL A 491 10.82 -16.70 -4.14
N LEU A 492 12.12 -16.89 -4.43
CA LEU A 492 13.18 -16.13 -3.77
C LEU A 492 13.30 -14.74 -4.40
N ALA A 493 13.18 -13.70 -3.58
CA ALA A 493 13.39 -12.32 -4.00
C ALA A 493 14.83 -12.11 -4.52
N PRO A 494 15.06 -11.08 -5.37
CA PRO A 494 16.41 -10.64 -5.70
C PRO A 494 17.22 -10.34 -4.42
N LEU A 495 18.52 -10.63 -4.47
CA LEU A 495 19.44 -10.45 -3.33
C LEU A 495 20.56 -9.52 -3.81
N GLU A 496 20.26 -8.24 -4.02
CA GLU A 496 21.21 -7.30 -4.64
C GLU A 496 22.34 -6.90 -3.66
N ASP A 497 22.05 -6.90 -2.35
CA ASP A 497 22.92 -6.36 -1.31
C ASP A 497 23.38 -7.38 -0.24
N ASN A 498 23.39 -8.68 -0.55
CA ASN A 498 23.98 -9.66 0.38
C ASN A 498 25.50 -9.65 0.25
N GLU A 499 26.21 -9.42 1.36
CA GLU A 499 27.67 -9.55 1.40
C GLU A 499 28.03 -11.00 1.10
N LEU A 500 28.63 -11.24 -0.07
CA LEU A 500 29.24 -12.52 -0.39
C LEU A 500 30.50 -12.60 0.45
N GLY A 501 30.37 -13.08 1.69
CA GLY A 501 31.52 -13.41 2.52
C GLY A 501 32.36 -14.43 1.77
N ASP A 502 33.54 -14.01 1.33
CA ASP A 502 34.60 -14.92 0.95
C ASP A 502 35.00 -15.65 2.25
N GLU A 503 34.51 -16.88 2.42
CA GLU A 503 35.08 -17.81 3.39
C GLU A 503 36.51 -18.12 2.89
N GLU A 504 37.48 -17.25 3.21
CA GLU A 504 38.88 -17.68 3.28
C GLU A 504 38.97 -18.62 4.49
N ASP A 505 39.36 -19.86 4.21
CA ASP A 505 39.57 -20.91 5.20
C ASP A 505 40.47 -20.40 6.34
N GLU A 506 39.89 -20.06 7.50
CA GLU A 506 40.65 -19.99 8.75
C GLU A 506 41.06 -21.42 9.14
N ALA A 507 42.11 -21.90 8.50
CA ALA A 507 42.90 -22.99 9.03
C ALA A 507 43.54 -22.48 10.33
N GLU A 508 42.98 -22.89 11.47
CA GLU A 508 43.63 -22.80 12.76
C GLU A 508 45.02 -23.45 12.66
N GLU A 509 46.07 -22.63 12.52
CA GLU A 509 47.43 -23.06 12.83
C GLU A 509 47.49 -23.25 14.35
N ILE A 510 47.29 -24.50 14.77
CA ILE A 510 47.66 -24.98 16.10
C ILE A 510 49.18 -24.86 16.19
N ASP A 511 49.66 -23.78 16.80
CA ASP A 511 51.07 -23.62 17.15
C ASP A 511 51.38 -24.55 18.33
N GLU A 512 51.85 -25.76 18.00
CA GLU A 512 52.56 -26.63 18.93
C GLU A 512 53.87 -25.96 19.33
N ASN A 513 53.88 -25.26 20.46
CA ASN A 513 55.13 -24.99 21.16
C ASN A 513 54.98 -25.18 22.67
N ASP A 514 54.99 -26.46 23.05
CA ASP A 514 55.26 -26.93 24.40
C ASP A 514 56.77 -26.84 24.68
N GLY A 515 57.15 -26.11 25.72
CA GLY A 515 58.52 -26.04 26.22
C GLY A 515 58.62 -25.22 27.50
N PRO A 516 58.85 -25.84 28.67
CA PRO A 516 58.80 -25.16 29.95
C PRO A 516 60.13 -24.44 30.24
N ASN A 517 60.08 -23.29 30.90
CA ASN A 517 61.24 -22.86 31.68
C ASN A 517 60.83 -22.29 33.03
N GLU A 518 61.24 -23.07 34.03
CA GLU A 518 61.37 -22.77 35.43
C GLU A 518 62.27 -21.55 35.71
N GLU A 519 61.96 -20.93 36.85
CA GLU A 519 62.87 -20.34 37.84
C GLU A 519 63.50 -18.94 37.67
N VAL A 520 63.10 -18.09 38.63
CA VAL A 520 63.92 -17.34 39.61
C VAL A 520 64.61 -16.05 39.16
N GLY A 521 64.27 -14.97 39.87
CA GLY A 521 64.96 -13.68 39.90
C GLY A 521 64.13 -12.57 40.51
#